data_AF-A0A2S7IVV1-F1
#
_entry.id   AF-A0A2S7IVV1-F1
#
_cell.length_a   1.000
_cell.length_b   1.000
_cell.length_c   1.000
_cell.angle_alpha   90.00
_cell.angle_beta   90.00
_cell.angle_gamma   90.00
#
_symmetry.space_group_name_H-M   'P 1'
#
loop_
_entity.id
_entity.type
_entity.pdbx_description
1 polymer ?
#
loop_
_entity_poly.entity_id
_entity_poly.type
_entity_poly.pdbx_seq_one_letter_code
_entity_poly.pdbx_strand_id
1 'polypeptide(L)'
;MLFASISTSLLSIAPAQSQELTKQDYLALPAKSLKNFQCAILIQNMGTAINPSASSYLLSSSFTQKAYELGKQYYEALESNKISVMDLTLDMPSEFKLDTVAIMARDQQEVIAFKLGRISVKATADLLYKVGAVTDEGEVDTSKFRQKSPELLDEYCDFAGLNMPAPMLEKLQQDLKSSIQD
;
A
#
# COMPACT_ATOMS: atom_id res chain seq x y z
N MET A 1 6.41 -29.33 -55.17
CA MET A 1 6.28 -29.07 -53.72
C MET A 1 6.99 -27.75 -53.44
N LEU A 2 6.24 -26.67 -53.22
CA LEU A 2 6.80 -25.38 -52.80
C LEU A 2 6.85 -25.37 -51.26
N PHE A 3 8.05 -25.23 -50.70
CA PHE A 3 8.21 -24.91 -49.29
C PHE A 3 8.42 -23.40 -49.17
N ALA A 4 7.42 -22.71 -48.61
CA ALA A 4 7.54 -21.32 -48.20
C ALA A 4 8.15 -21.28 -46.79
N SER A 5 9.35 -20.72 -46.68
CA SER A 5 10.00 -20.47 -45.40
C SER A 5 9.34 -19.27 -44.73
N ILE A 6 8.63 -19.53 -43.63
CA ILE A 6 8.09 -18.48 -42.76
C ILE A 6 9.24 -18.04 -41.85
N SER A 7 9.85 -16.90 -42.17
CA SER A 7 10.73 -16.19 -41.25
C SER A 7 9.87 -15.58 -40.14
N THR A 8 9.81 -16.24 -38.99
CA THR A 8 9.28 -15.66 -37.75
C THR A 8 10.24 -14.57 -37.28
N SER A 9 9.90 -13.32 -37.57
CA SER A 9 10.49 -12.16 -36.91
C SER A 9 10.20 -12.26 -35.40
N LEU A 10 11.19 -12.73 -34.63
CA LEU A 10 11.22 -12.57 -33.19
C LEU A 10 11.23 -11.06 -32.90
N LEU A 11 10.05 -10.50 -32.64
CA LEU A 11 9.90 -9.22 -31.97
C LEU A 11 10.59 -9.35 -30.62
N SER A 12 11.84 -8.88 -30.56
CA SER A 12 12.59 -8.72 -29.33
C SER A 12 11.86 -7.65 -28.53
N ILE A 13 10.96 -8.08 -27.65
CA ILE A 13 10.42 -7.23 -26.58
C ILE A 13 11.60 -7.02 -25.65
N ALA A 14 12.37 -5.97 -25.88
CA ALA A 14 13.34 -5.51 -24.91
C ALA A 14 12.55 -5.28 -23.61
N PRO A 15 12.95 -5.88 -22.47
CA PRO A 15 12.34 -5.54 -21.21
C PRO A 15 12.47 -4.02 -21.06
N ALA A 16 11.35 -3.34 -20.81
CA ALA A 16 11.39 -1.93 -20.45
C ALA A 16 12.45 -1.81 -19.36
N GLN A 17 13.52 -1.06 -19.64
CA GLN A 17 14.56 -0.80 -18.66
C GLN A 17 13.86 -0.17 -17.48
N SER A 18 13.63 -0.96 -16.42
CA SER A 18 13.16 -0.42 -15.17
C SER A 18 14.26 0.53 -14.71
N GLN A 19 14.05 1.82 -14.91
CA GLN A 19 14.98 2.82 -14.40
C GLN A 19 15.07 2.60 -12.90
N GLU A 20 16.29 2.38 -12.44
CA GLU A 20 16.61 2.35 -11.03
C GLU A 20 16.12 3.64 -10.37
N LEU A 21 15.44 3.52 -9.23
CA LEU A 21 14.91 4.66 -8.50
C LEU A 21 16.06 5.56 -8.03
N THR A 22 15.84 6.87 -8.01
CA THR A 22 16.81 7.79 -7.41
C THR A 22 16.77 7.68 -5.89
N LYS A 23 17.79 8.24 -5.22
CA LYS A 23 17.84 8.35 -3.76
C LYS A 23 16.57 9.00 -3.17
N GLN A 24 16.10 10.07 -3.80
CA GLN A 24 14.89 10.79 -3.37
C GLN A 24 13.63 9.96 -3.57
N ASP A 25 13.57 9.17 -4.65
CA ASP A 25 12.44 8.27 -4.87
C ASP A 25 12.36 7.22 -3.76
N TYR A 26 13.50 6.62 -3.37
CA TYR A 26 13.56 5.69 -2.25
C TYR A 26 13.12 6.31 -0.92
N LEU A 27 13.54 7.55 -0.63
CA LEU A 27 13.14 8.26 0.59
C LEU A 27 11.65 8.65 0.61
N ALA A 28 10.99 8.72 -0.55
CA ALA A 28 9.56 8.96 -0.65
C ALA A 28 8.70 7.69 -0.50
N LEU A 29 9.28 6.50 -0.66
CA LEU A 29 8.56 5.22 -0.56
C LEU A 29 7.86 5.00 0.79
N PRO A 30 8.44 5.32 1.96
CA PRO A 30 7.76 5.21 3.26
C PRO A 30 6.41 5.91 3.33
N ALA A 31 6.34 7.18 2.89
CA ALA A 31 5.10 7.95 2.90
C ALA A 31 4.06 7.35 1.95
N LYS A 32 4.49 6.92 0.76
CA LYS A 32 3.63 6.24 -0.21
C LYS A 32 3.11 4.91 0.35
N SER A 33 3.98 4.11 0.98
CA SER A 33 3.63 2.83 1.60
C SER A 33 2.62 3.01 2.72
N LEU A 34 2.87 3.92 3.67
CA LEU A 34 1.95 4.23 4.76
C LEU A 34 0.57 4.67 4.23
N LYS A 35 0.56 5.56 3.24
CA LYS A 35 -0.67 6.06 2.62
C LYS A 35 -1.48 4.92 1.95
N ASN A 36 -0.80 3.97 1.30
CA ASN A 36 -1.47 2.80 0.72
C ASN A 36 -2.03 1.86 1.80
N PHE A 37 -1.33 1.64 2.92
CA PHE A 37 -1.90 0.91 4.06
C PHE A 37 -3.15 1.60 4.59
N GLN A 38 -3.09 2.92 4.80
CA GLN A 38 -4.22 3.71 5.28
C GLN A 38 -5.42 3.60 4.34
N CYS A 39 -5.21 3.70 3.02
CA CYS A 39 -6.29 3.49 2.05
C CYS A 39 -6.90 2.08 2.15
N ALA A 40 -6.07 1.04 2.22
CA ALA A 40 -6.55 -0.33 2.34
C ALA A 40 -7.43 -0.54 3.58
N ILE A 41 -7.05 0.05 4.72
CA ILE A 41 -7.78 0.00 5.99
C ILE A 41 -9.12 0.73 5.86
N LEU A 42 -9.15 1.93 5.27
CA LEU A 42 -10.38 2.68 5.04
C LEU A 42 -11.36 1.89 4.16
N ILE A 43 -10.87 1.32 3.06
CA ILE A 43 -11.68 0.47 2.15
C ILE A 43 -12.22 -0.76 2.88
N GLN A 44 -11.38 -1.44 3.65
CA GLN A 44 -11.77 -2.61 4.42
C GLN A 44 -12.78 -2.29 5.52
N ASN A 45 -12.71 -1.09 6.11
CA ASN A 45 -13.63 -0.68 7.15
C ASN A 45 -15.03 -0.31 6.60
N MET A 46 -15.08 0.25 5.39
CA MET A 46 -16.35 0.55 4.70
C MET A 46 -17.00 -0.72 4.13
N GLY A 47 -16.23 -1.54 3.43
CA GLY A 47 -16.67 -2.84 2.93
C GLY A 47 -16.87 -3.80 4.10
N THR A 48 -18.13 -3.95 4.52
CA THR A 48 -18.57 -4.86 5.62
C THR A 48 -17.59 -5.99 5.93
N ALA A 49 -17.02 -6.03 7.14
CA ALA A 49 -16.19 -7.16 7.59
C ALA A 49 -16.92 -8.52 7.50
N ILE A 50 -18.26 -8.50 7.41
CA ILE A 50 -19.14 -9.67 7.35
C ILE A 50 -19.56 -10.02 5.90
N ASN A 51 -19.44 -9.10 4.93
CA ASN A 51 -19.87 -9.32 3.53
C ASN A 51 -19.13 -8.37 2.56
N PRO A 52 -17.79 -8.36 2.53
CA PRO A 52 -17.07 -7.41 1.70
C PRO A 52 -17.52 -7.58 0.26
N SER A 53 -17.96 -6.49 -0.40
CA SER A 53 -18.19 -6.56 -1.84
C SER A 53 -16.88 -7.03 -2.48
N ALA A 54 -16.96 -7.90 -3.48
CA ALA A 54 -15.77 -8.40 -4.18
C ALA A 54 -14.86 -7.23 -4.60
N SER A 55 -15.47 -6.09 -4.93
CA SER A 55 -14.81 -4.83 -5.27
C SER A 55 -14.01 -4.22 -4.12
N SER A 56 -14.59 -4.11 -2.91
CA SER A 56 -13.89 -3.58 -1.72
C SER A 56 -12.72 -4.49 -1.30
N TYR A 57 -12.93 -5.81 -1.34
CA TYR A 57 -11.87 -6.77 -1.04
C TYR A 57 -10.71 -6.68 -2.03
N LEU A 58 -11.01 -6.63 -3.33
CA LEU A 58 -10.00 -6.52 -4.38
C LEU A 58 -9.20 -5.22 -4.25
N LEU A 59 -9.88 -4.08 -4.11
CA LEU A 59 -9.21 -2.79 -3.94
C LEU A 59 -8.34 -2.76 -2.68
N SER A 60 -8.88 -3.16 -1.53
CA SER A 60 -8.12 -3.18 -0.27
C SER A 60 -6.91 -4.11 -0.36
N SER A 61 -7.05 -5.28 -0.99
CA SER A 61 -5.95 -6.22 -1.22
C SER A 61 -4.88 -5.61 -2.12
N SER A 62 -5.27 -4.93 -3.20
CA SER A 62 -4.32 -4.28 -4.11
C SER A 62 -3.57 -3.12 -3.46
N PHE A 63 -4.25 -2.29 -2.66
CA PHE A 63 -3.60 -1.24 -1.87
C PHE A 63 -2.66 -1.83 -0.80
N THR A 64 -3.06 -2.91 -0.13
CA THR A 64 -2.22 -3.63 0.82
C THR A 64 -0.96 -4.15 0.13
N GLN A 65 -1.11 -4.86 -0.99
CA GLN A 65 0.03 -5.36 -1.76
C GLN A 65 0.96 -4.22 -2.19
N LYS A 66 0.40 -3.12 -2.71
CA LYS A 66 1.19 -1.96 -3.12
C LYS A 66 1.97 -1.35 -1.95
N ALA A 67 1.34 -1.25 -0.78
CA ALA A 67 1.99 -0.78 0.44
C ALA A 67 3.20 -1.66 0.80
N TYR A 68 3.02 -2.99 0.76
CA TYR A 68 4.10 -3.95 1.00
C TYR A 68 5.23 -3.83 -0.02
N GLU A 69 4.91 -3.74 -1.31
CA GLU A 69 5.91 -3.59 -2.39
C GLU A 69 6.75 -2.33 -2.19
N LEU A 70 6.12 -1.18 -1.94
CA LEU A 70 6.81 0.10 -1.72
C LEU A 70 7.68 0.07 -0.46
N GLY A 71 7.14 -0.44 0.64
CA GLY A 71 7.85 -0.52 1.91
C GLY A 71 9.01 -1.52 1.86
N LYS A 72 8.84 -2.64 1.15
CA LYS A 72 9.91 -3.60 0.89
C LYS A 72 11.04 -2.98 0.09
N GLN A 73 10.74 -2.29 -1.01
CA GLN A 73 11.76 -1.60 -1.81
C GLN A 73 12.56 -0.59 -0.99
N TYR A 74 11.94 0.10 -0.04
CA TYR A 74 12.65 1.00 0.89
C TYR A 74 13.64 0.24 1.79
N TYR A 75 13.21 -0.85 2.43
CA TYR A 75 14.11 -1.62 3.31
C TYR A 75 15.24 -2.30 2.52
N GLU A 76 14.95 -2.83 1.34
CA GLU A 76 15.98 -3.38 0.45
C GLU A 76 16.98 -2.30 -0.01
N ALA A 77 16.54 -1.05 -0.19
CA ALA A 77 17.41 0.07 -0.52
C ALA A 77 18.32 0.49 0.63
N LEU A 78 17.86 0.38 1.89
CA LEU A 78 18.72 0.55 3.08
C LEU A 78 19.77 -0.56 3.17
N GLU A 79 19.37 -1.80 2.95
CA GLU A 79 20.27 -2.97 3.03
C GLU A 79 21.33 -2.98 1.94
N SER A 80 20.96 -2.57 0.73
CA SER A 80 21.86 -2.46 -0.41
C SER A 80 22.63 -1.13 -0.46
N ASN A 81 22.54 -0.29 0.58
CA ASN A 81 23.20 1.01 0.69
C ASN A 81 22.87 2.01 -0.44
N LYS A 82 21.71 1.86 -1.10
CA LYS A 82 21.19 2.85 -2.05
C LYS A 82 20.72 4.12 -1.31
N ILE A 83 20.25 3.95 -0.08
CA ILE A 83 19.99 5.00 0.92
C ILE A 83 20.65 4.61 2.25
N SER A 84 20.95 5.59 3.09
CA SER A 84 21.51 5.42 4.43
C SER A 84 20.57 6.00 5.48
N VAL A 85 20.72 5.52 6.73
CA VAL A 85 20.03 6.09 7.90
C VAL A 85 20.34 7.59 8.09
N MET A 86 21.49 8.06 7.60
CA MET A 86 21.83 9.48 7.62
C MET A 86 21.02 10.33 6.63
N ASP A 87 20.36 9.70 5.66
CA ASP A 87 19.54 10.39 4.66
C ASP A 87 18.09 10.60 5.12
N LEU A 88 17.71 10.05 6.28
CA LEU A 88 16.34 10.11 6.77
C LEU A 88 16.00 11.53 7.26
N THR A 89 14.89 12.09 6.76
CA THR A 89 14.43 13.44 7.09
C THR A 89 13.39 13.42 8.20
N LEU A 90 13.12 14.57 8.85
CA LEU A 90 12.07 14.69 9.86
C LEU A 90 10.66 14.41 9.31
N ASP A 91 10.43 14.58 8.01
CA ASP A 91 9.11 14.42 7.39
C ASP A 91 8.75 12.97 7.06
N MET A 92 9.72 12.05 7.10
CA MET A 92 9.44 10.65 6.87
C MET A 92 8.58 10.05 8.00
N PRO A 93 7.64 9.13 7.71
CA PRO A 93 6.82 8.52 8.75
C PRO A 93 7.66 7.85 9.84
N SER A 94 7.30 8.10 11.09
CA SER A 94 8.08 7.70 12.26
C SER A 94 8.23 6.18 12.36
N GLU A 95 7.26 5.46 11.81
CA GLU A 95 7.13 4.00 11.81
C GLU A 95 8.21 3.34 10.96
N PHE A 96 8.70 4.04 9.93
CA PHE A 96 9.82 3.61 9.09
C PHE A 96 11.18 4.04 9.66
N LYS A 97 11.22 5.06 10.52
CA LYS A 97 12.44 5.51 11.22
C LYS A 97 12.77 4.68 12.45
N LEU A 98 11.73 4.26 13.18
CA LEU A 98 11.85 3.81 14.57
C LEU A 98 11.75 2.30 14.76
N ASP A 99 11.84 1.49 13.69
CA ASP A 99 11.91 0.04 13.88
C ASP A 99 13.37 -0.45 14.05
N THR A 100 13.99 0.03 15.13
CA THR A 100 15.34 -0.29 15.59
C THR A 100 15.39 -1.54 16.48
N VAL A 101 14.27 -2.25 16.65
CA VAL A 101 14.34 -3.57 17.29
C VAL A 101 15.10 -4.46 16.31
N ALA A 102 16.32 -4.85 16.66
CA ALA A 102 17.06 -5.85 15.92
C ALA A 102 16.27 -7.16 15.97
N ILE A 103 15.36 -7.35 15.01
CA ILE A 103 14.62 -8.59 14.84
C ILE A 103 15.65 -9.60 14.36
N MET A 104 16.08 -10.48 15.26
CA MET A 104 16.97 -11.58 14.91
C MET A 104 16.15 -12.68 14.23
N ALA A 105 15.94 -12.56 12.92
CA ALA A 105 15.42 -13.65 12.10
C ALA A 105 16.52 -14.18 11.17
N ARG A 106 16.37 -15.44 10.74
CA ARG A 106 17.29 -16.05 9.77
C ARG A 106 17.06 -15.55 8.35
N ASP A 107 15.83 -15.14 8.05
CA ASP A 107 15.43 -14.62 6.75
C ASP A 107 15.14 -13.12 6.84
N GLN A 108 15.89 -12.35 6.07
CA GLN A 108 15.72 -10.90 5.94
C GLN A 108 14.34 -10.52 5.41
N GLN A 109 13.76 -11.33 4.53
CA GLN A 109 12.43 -11.10 3.98
C GLN A 109 11.34 -11.25 5.04
N GLU A 110 11.52 -12.18 5.99
CA GLU A 110 10.64 -12.29 7.17
C GLU A 110 10.75 -11.06 8.07
N VAL A 111 11.97 -10.52 8.26
CA VAL A 111 12.16 -9.26 9.01
C VAL A 111 11.42 -8.11 8.34
N ILE A 112 11.60 -7.93 7.03
CA ILE A 112 10.93 -6.87 6.27
C ILE A 112 9.40 -7.03 6.37
N ALA A 113 8.88 -8.23 6.15
CA ALA A 113 7.45 -8.51 6.24
C ALA A 113 6.89 -8.20 7.63
N PHE A 114 7.61 -8.56 8.70
CA PHE A 114 7.23 -8.27 10.07
C PHE A 114 7.21 -6.76 10.36
N LYS A 115 8.24 -6.01 9.94
CA LYS A 115 8.29 -4.55 10.07
C LYS A 115 7.10 -3.90 9.37
N LEU A 116 6.80 -4.32 8.14
CA LEU A 116 5.66 -3.82 7.38
C LEU A 116 4.32 -4.19 8.01
N GLY A 117 4.20 -5.38 8.61
CA GLY A 117 3.03 -5.76 9.40
C GLY A 117 2.82 -4.88 10.64
N ARG A 118 3.89 -4.45 11.30
CA ARG A 118 3.78 -3.48 12.42
C ARG A 118 3.40 -2.09 11.94
N ILE A 119 3.94 -1.66 10.79
CA ILE A 119 3.58 -0.38 10.16
C ILE A 119 2.10 -0.36 9.81
N SER A 120 1.54 -1.45 9.27
CA SER A 120 0.10 -1.51 8.95
C SER A 120 -0.78 -1.41 10.20
N VAL A 121 -0.39 -2.00 11.32
CA VAL A 121 -1.10 -1.83 12.61
C VAL A 121 -1.06 -0.38 13.08
N LYS A 122 0.09 0.28 12.97
CA LYS A 122 0.22 1.70 13.33
C LYS A 122 -0.59 2.61 12.41
N ALA A 123 -0.63 2.31 11.11
CA ALA A 123 -1.49 3.01 10.15
C ALA A 123 -2.97 2.96 10.57
N THR A 124 -3.44 1.83 11.11
CA THR A 124 -4.80 1.72 11.67
C THR A 124 -4.98 2.63 12.88
N ALA A 125 -4.03 2.63 13.82
CA ALA A 125 -4.10 3.49 15.00
C ALA A 125 -4.16 4.98 14.60
N ASP A 126 -3.32 5.41 13.66
CA ASP A 126 -3.31 6.80 13.17
C ASP A 126 -4.68 7.22 12.62
N LEU A 127 -5.32 6.36 11.83
CA LEU A 127 -6.66 6.62 11.30
C LEU A 127 -7.72 6.70 12.41
N LEU A 128 -7.67 5.78 13.38
CA LEU A 128 -8.58 5.78 14.53
C LEU A 128 -8.47 7.08 15.34
N TYR A 129 -7.26 7.56 15.59
CA TYR A 129 -7.05 8.86 16.25
C TYR A 129 -7.51 10.02 15.37
N LYS A 130 -7.20 10.01 14.08
CA LYS A 130 -7.58 11.06 13.11
C LYS A 130 -9.10 11.29 13.08
N VAL A 131 -9.88 10.22 13.15
CA VAL A 131 -11.36 10.32 13.17
C VAL A 131 -11.95 10.44 14.57
N GLY A 132 -11.12 10.45 15.61
CA GLY A 132 -11.54 10.45 17.02
C GLY A 132 -12.36 9.21 17.40
N ALA A 133 -12.07 8.04 16.81
CA ALA A 133 -12.73 6.77 17.08
C ALA A 133 -12.05 5.96 18.21
N VAL A 134 -11.30 6.65 19.08
CA VAL A 134 -10.76 6.11 20.33
C VAL A 134 -11.47 6.83 21.46
N THR A 135 -12.11 6.09 22.37
CA THR A 135 -12.80 6.66 23.53
C THR A 135 -11.81 7.10 24.61
N ASP A 136 -12.29 7.82 25.62
CA ASP A 136 -11.45 8.27 26.75
C ASP A 136 -10.89 7.08 27.58
N GLU A 137 -11.54 5.91 27.49
CA GLU A 137 -11.12 4.64 28.08
C GLU A 137 -10.12 3.87 27.21
N GLY A 138 -9.82 4.37 26.00
CA GLY A 138 -8.93 3.71 25.03
C GLY A 138 -9.62 2.62 24.20
N GLU A 139 -10.95 2.56 24.20
CA GLU A 139 -11.70 1.60 23.38
C GLU A 139 -11.88 2.11 21.95
N VAL A 140 -11.98 1.19 21.00
CA VAL A 140 -12.19 1.53 19.58
C VAL A 140 -13.68 1.61 19.27
N ASP A 141 -14.16 2.80 18.92
CA ASP A 141 -15.51 3.03 18.39
C ASP A 141 -15.54 2.67 16.90
N THR A 142 -15.76 1.38 16.62
CA THR A 142 -15.82 0.85 15.25
C THR A 142 -16.97 1.46 14.43
N SER A 143 -18.07 1.88 15.07
CA SER A 143 -19.20 2.51 14.39
C SER A 143 -18.83 3.90 13.89
N LYS A 144 -18.23 4.72 14.76
CA LYS A 144 -17.71 6.04 14.41
C LYS A 144 -16.61 5.94 13.36
N PHE A 145 -15.69 4.99 13.51
CA PHE A 145 -14.63 4.80 12.52
C PHE A 145 -15.21 4.51 11.14
N ARG A 146 -16.22 3.63 11.07
CA ARG A 146 -16.92 3.30 9.83
C ARG A 146 -17.62 4.49 9.22
N GLN A 147 -18.36 5.25 10.01
CA GLN A 147 -19.07 6.44 9.55
C GLN A 147 -18.12 7.51 8.99
N LYS A 148 -16.92 7.65 9.58
CA LYS A 148 -15.94 8.67 9.22
C LYS A 148 -14.94 8.26 8.13
N SER A 149 -14.77 6.97 7.88
CA SER A 149 -13.82 6.47 6.88
C SER A 149 -14.04 7.02 5.45
N PRO A 150 -15.28 7.17 4.95
CA PRO A 150 -15.54 7.76 3.63
C PRO A 150 -14.93 9.16 3.45
N GLU A 151 -14.93 9.98 4.50
CA GLU A 151 -14.45 11.37 4.47
C GLU A 151 -12.93 11.45 4.20
N LEU A 152 -12.21 10.35 4.43
CA LEU A 152 -10.75 10.29 4.32
C LEU A 152 -10.25 9.64 3.01
N LEU A 153 -11.13 9.08 2.18
CA LEU A 153 -10.68 8.35 0.98
C LEU A 153 -9.90 9.23 0.02
N ASP A 154 -10.35 10.45 -0.25
CA ASP A 154 -9.67 11.36 -1.17
C ASP A 154 -8.29 11.80 -0.61
N GLU A 155 -8.15 11.84 0.73
CA GLU A 155 -6.87 12.15 1.37
C GLU A 155 -5.87 11.00 1.21
N TYR A 156 -6.30 9.74 1.36
CA TYR A 156 -5.41 8.58 1.47
C TYR A 156 -5.35 7.65 0.25
N CYS A 157 -6.34 7.63 -0.64
CA CYS A 157 -6.42 6.68 -1.75
C CYS A 157 -5.97 7.27 -3.09
N ASP A 158 -4.79 6.86 -3.57
CA ASP A 158 -4.35 7.12 -4.94
C ASP A 158 -4.63 5.89 -5.83
N PHE A 159 -5.78 5.91 -6.49
CA PHE A 159 -6.23 4.82 -7.36
C PHE A 159 -5.44 4.73 -8.68
N ALA A 160 -4.84 5.82 -9.15
CA ALA A 160 -4.11 5.82 -10.42
C ALA A 160 -2.84 4.95 -10.34
N GLY A 161 -2.28 4.80 -9.14
CA GLY A 161 -1.09 3.99 -8.88
C GLY A 161 -1.28 2.47 -8.84
N LEU A 162 -2.52 1.97 -9.00
CA LEU A 162 -2.83 0.53 -8.90
C LEU A 162 -2.57 -0.28 -10.19
N ASN A 163 -2.23 0.37 -11.30
CA ASN A 163 -2.00 -0.29 -12.60
C ASN A 163 -3.14 -1.24 -13.05
N MET A 164 -4.38 -0.94 -12.65
CA MET A 164 -5.57 -1.68 -13.07
C MET A 164 -6.10 -1.15 -14.42
N PRO A 165 -6.77 -1.98 -15.24
CA PRO A 165 -7.48 -1.48 -16.42
C PRO A 165 -8.52 -0.43 -16.03
N ALA A 166 -8.55 0.72 -16.72
CA ALA A 166 -9.44 1.84 -16.38
C ALA A 166 -10.92 1.44 -16.21
N PRO A 167 -11.52 0.60 -17.08
CA PRO A 167 -12.92 0.18 -16.89
C PRO A 167 -13.15 -0.65 -15.63
N MET A 168 -12.15 -1.45 -15.22
CA MET A 168 -12.21 -2.21 -13.99
C MET A 168 -12.10 -1.29 -12.79
N LEU A 169 -11.16 -0.34 -12.82
CA LEU A 169 -10.96 0.63 -11.74
C LEU A 169 -12.20 1.51 -11.52
N GLU A 170 -12.80 2.03 -12.59
CA GLU A 170 -14.03 2.84 -12.53
C GLU A 170 -15.18 2.06 -11.89
N LYS A 171 -15.38 0.81 -12.32
CA LYS A 171 -16.41 -0.07 -11.74
C LYS A 171 -16.16 -0.33 -10.25
N LEU A 172 -14.92 -0.70 -9.89
CA LEU A 172 -14.55 -0.98 -8.51
C LEU A 172 -14.76 0.25 -7.60
N GLN A 173 -14.44 1.45 -8.10
CA GLN A 173 -14.67 2.71 -7.36
C GLN A 173 -16.16 3.03 -7.22
N GLN A 174 -16.96 2.82 -8.26
CA GLN A 174 -18.41 3.02 -8.19
C GLN A 174 -19.06 2.07 -7.18
N ASP A 175 -18.69 0.79 -7.20
CA ASP A 175 -19.16 -0.23 -6.26
C ASP A 175 -18.77 0.10 -4.81
N LEU A 176 -17.58 0.68 -4.61
CA LEU A 176 -17.14 1.13 -3.29
C LEU A 176 -18.00 2.30 -2.81
N LYS A 177 -18.30 3.27 -3.68
CA LYS A 177 -19.10 4.46 -3.31
C LYS A 177 -20.57 4.18 -3.10
N SER A 178 -21.18 3.26 -3.86
CA SER A 178 -22.57 2.85 -3.65
C SER A 178 -22.76 2.13 -2.31
N SER A 179 -21.76 1.37 -1.85
CA SER A 179 -21.81 0.68 -0.55
C SER A 179 -21.83 1.61 0.67
N ILE A 180 -21.60 2.92 0.49
CA ILE A 180 -21.62 3.95 1.53
C ILE A 180 -23.02 4.57 1.69
N GLN A 181 -23.91 4.39 0.70
CA GLN A 181 -25.24 5.02 0.65
C GLN A 181 -26.39 4.11 1.12
N ASP A 182 -26.10 2.85 1.44
CA ASP A 182 -27.02 1.86 2.01
C ASP A 182 -26.77 1.63 3.51
#